data_AF-A0A919GQN8-F1
#
_entry.id   AF-A0A919GQN8-F1
#
_cell.length_a   1.000
_cell.length_b   1.000
_cell.length_c   1.000
_cell.angle_alpha   90.00
_cell.angle_beta   90.00
_cell.angle_gamma   90.00
#
_symmetry.space_group_name_H-M   'P 1'
#
loop_
_entity.id
_entity.type
_entity.pdbx_description
1 polymer ?
#
loop_
_entity_poly.entity_id
_entity_poly.type
_entity_poly.pdbx_seq_one_letter_code
_entity_poly.pdbx_strand_id
1 'polypeptide(L)'
;MVRLQGPFQIIRTDRRAYLLVNAFVYGTLLLGLALGALFPNLHAARTASFANGSQGALVEKVFTHPWVFGGIIFLVNVFPTALLLITIPSLVIPFAGLAVFAVKTFDLGLTLAPVDRTTALTLIPHSLTLLIEFQAYVLVMFGAYLLGRSWLRPATVDVTTHREGYACGLRLLGCLWRPALALFVVGATYEAFEIYFLVPRVLGVAHG
;
A
#
# COMPACT_ATOMS: atom_id res chain seq x y z
N MET A 1 20.50 24.15 4.57
CA MET A 1 19.71 24.40 3.33
C MET A 1 19.26 23.06 2.75
N VAL A 2 17.97 22.74 2.80
CA VAL A 2 17.41 21.53 2.20
C VAL A 2 17.46 21.68 0.68
N ARG A 3 18.51 21.16 0.03
CA ARG A 3 18.48 20.97 -1.44
C ARG A 3 17.29 20.07 -1.75
N LEU A 4 16.54 20.39 -2.80
CA LEU A 4 15.52 19.52 -3.37
C LEU A 4 16.19 18.22 -3.83
N GLN A 5 16.31 17.27 -2.91
CA GLN A 5 16.87 15.95 -3.19
C GLN A 5 15.81 15.17 -3.97
N GLY A 6 16.23 14.57 -5.10
CA GLY A 6 15.35 13.64 -5.82
C GLY A 6 14.94 12.48 -4.91
N PRO A 7 13.79 11.82 -5.15
CA PRO A 7 13.32 10.73 -4.29
C PRO A 7 14.36 9.62 -4.09
N PHE A 8 15.16 9.32 -5.12
CA PHE A 8 16.29 8.38 -5.03
C PHE A 8 17.39 8.83 -4.07
N GLN A 9 17.68 10.13 -4.00
CA GLN A 9 18.67 10.66 -3.06
C GLN A 9 18.16 10.55 -1.62
N ILE A 10 16.87 10.83 -1.38
CA ILE A 10 16.24 10.65 -0.07
C ILE A 10 16.38 9.19 0.38
N ILE A 11 16.01 8.23 -0.47
CA ILE A 11 16.14 6.80 -0.18
C ILE A 11 17.60 6.41 0.09
N ARG A 12 18.55 6.95 -0.67
CA ARG A 12 19.98 6.64 -0.49
C ARG A 12 20.52 7.18 0.83
N THR A 13 20.17 8.41 1.19
CA THR A 13 20.56 9.05 2.45
C THR A 13 20.03 8.27 3.65
N ASP A 14 18.80 7.77 3.55
CA ASP A 14 18.08 7.08 4.63
C ASP A 14 17.87 5.58 4.37
N ARG A 15 18.83 4.94 3.69
CA ARG A 15 18.71 3.57 3.19
C ARG A 15 18.32 2.55 4.26
N ARG A 16 18.87 2.67 5.47
CA ARG A 16 18.53 1.77 6.58
C ARG A 16 17.06 1.89 6.97
N ALA A 17 16.55 3.11 7.09
CA ALA A 17 15.15 3.35 7.40
C ALA A 17 14.25 2.87 6.25
N TYR A 18 14.64 3.11 5.01
CA TYR A 18 13.92 2.60 3.84
C TYR A 18 13.81 1.06 3.86
N LEU A 19 14.93 0.35 4.11
CA LEU A 19 14.93 -1.11 4.20
C LEU A 19 14.09 -1.65 5.36
N LEU A 20 14.12 -0.97 6.52
CA LEU A 20 13.28 -1.34 7.66
C LEU A 20 11.79 -1.16 7.35
N VAL A 21 11.41 -0.08 6.67
CA VAL A 21 10.01 0.11 6.24
C VAL A 21 9.60 -0.95 5.23
N ASN A 22 10.46 -1.34 4.28
CA ASN A 22 10.19 -2.46 3.37
C ASN A 22 9.97 -3.77 4.14
N ALA A 23 10.91 -4.12 5.02
CA ALA A 23 10.81 -5.34 5.83
C ALA A 23 9.56 -5.34 6.71
N PHE A 24 9.19 -4.19 7.26
CA PHE A 24 7.97 -4.02 8.04
C PHE A 24 6.71 -4.27 7.21
N VAL A 25 6.60 -3.62 6.05
CA VAL A 25 5.41 -3.71 5.19
C VAL A 25 5.24 -5.12 4.62
N TYR A 26 6.27 -5.63 3.93
CA TYR A 26 6.21 -6.95 3.33
C TYR A 26 6.19 -8.06 4.38
N GLY A 27 6.92 -7.89 5.49
CA GLY A 27 6.90 -8.84 6.60
C GLY A 27 5.51 -8.95 7.23
N THR A 28 4.82 -7.82 7.42
CA THR A 28 3.44 -7.81 7.95
C THR A 28 2.46 -8.49 6.97
N LEU A 29 2.60 -8.23 5.67
CA LEU A 29 1.79 -8.88 4.64
C LEU A 29 1.99 -10.40 4.64
N LEU A 30 3.26 -10.84 4.60
CA LEU A 30 3.62 -12.25 4.59
C LEU A 30 3.19 -12.97 5.88
N LEU A 31 3.27 -12.30 7.02
CA LEU A 31 2.77 -12.83 8.29
C LEU A 31 1.25 -13.05 8.25
N GLY A 32 0.50 -12.09 7.70
CA GLY A 32 -0.93 -12.22 7.46
C GLY A 32 -1.24 -13.40 6.53
N LEU A 33 -0.53 -13.50 5.39
CA LEU A 33 -0.68 -14.61 4.44
C LEU A 33 -0.42 -15.97 5.09
N ALA A 34 0.68 -16.09 5.84
CA ALA A 34 1.05 -17.33 6.52
C ALA A 34 -0.01 -17.74 7.55
N LEU A 35 -0.49 -16.80 8.37
CA LEU A 35 -1.53 -17.09 9.35
C LEU A 35 -2.88 -17.41 8.71
N GLY A 36 -3.24 -16.76 7.59
CA GLY A 36 -4.46 -17.08 6.86
C GLY A 36 -4.43 -18.49 6.28
N ALA A 37 -3.26 -18.92 5.78
CA ALA A 37 -3.06 -20.26 5.26
C ALA A 37 -3.04 -21.33 6.37
N LEU A 38 -2.46 -21.02 7.53
CA LEU A 38 -2.40 -21.93 8.68
C LEU A 38 -3.73 -22.06 9.44
N PHE A 39 -4.58 -21.01 9.39
CA PHE A 39 -5.86 -20.96 10.10
C PHE A 39 -7.02 -20.61 9.15
N PRO A 40 -7.54 -21.58 8.38
CA PRO A 40 -8.58 -21.35 7.37
C PRO A 40 -9.88 -20.75 7.95
N ASN A 41 -10.21 -21.05 9.21
CA ASN A 41 -11.37 -20.47 9.90
C ASN A 41 -11.21 -18.94 10.10
N LEU A 42 -9.98 -18.45 10.33
CA LEU A 42 -9.69 -17.03 10.46
C LEU A 42 -9.80 -16.33 9.10
N HIS A 43 -9.31 -16.98 8.04
CA HIS A 43 -9.49 -16.50 6.67
C HIS A 43 -10.98 -16.40 6.30
N ALA A 44 -11.78 -17.44 6.56
CA ALA A 44 -13.22 -17.46 6.27
C ALA A 44 -14.01 -16.37 7.04
N ALA A 45 -13.67 -16.14 8.32
CA ALA A 45 -14.31 -15.08 9.10
C ALA A 45 -13.98 -13.67 8.57
N ARG A 46 -12.75 -13.45 8.09
CA ARG A 46 -12.34 -12.17 7.52
C ARG A 46 -12.95 -11.95 6.14
N THR A 47 -12.92 -12.93 5.24
CA THR A 47 -13.51 -12.81 3.90
C THR A 47 -15.02 -12.54 3.97
N ALA A 48 -15.75 -13.19 4.88
CA ALA A 48 -17.16 -12.90 5.12
C ALA A 48 -17.40 -11.45 5.59
N SER A 49 -16.53 -10.91 6.44
CA SER A 49 -16.60 -9.51 6.88
C SER A 49 -16.28 -8.51 5.75
N PHE A 50 -15.39 -8.86 4.82
CA PHE A 50 -15.06 -8.05 3.65
C PHE A 50 -16.18 -8.06 2.60
N ALA A 51 -16.77 -9.22 2.31
CA ALA A 51 -17.89 -9.36 1.37
C ALA A 51 -19.14 -8.60 1.85
N ASN A 52 -19.37 -8.54 3.16
CA ASN A 52 -20.47 -7.79 3.76
C ASN A 52 -20.18 -6.28 3.91
N GLY A 53 -18.97 -5.82 3.55
CA GLY A 53 -18.54 -4.42 3.62
C GLY A 53 -18.86 -3.63 2.34
N SER A 54 -18.91 -2.30 2.46
CA SER A 54 -19.24 -1.36 1.37
C SER A 54 -18.32 -1.42 0.14
N GLN A 55 -17.16 -2.06 0.25
CA GLN A 55 -16.20 -2.25 -0.85
C GLN A 55 -16.63 -3.35 -1.83
N GLY A 56 -17.29 -4.43 -1.37
CA GLY A 56 -17.72 -5.53 -2.24
C GLY A 56 -18.79 -5.10 -3.27
N ALA A 57 -19.75 -4.26 -2.84
CA ALA A 57 -20.83 -3.77 -3.69
C ALA A 57 -20.39 -2.74 -4.75
N LEU A 58 -19.27 -2.03 -4.51
CA LEU A 58 -18.67 -1.11 -5.51
C LEU A 58 -17.96 -1.89 -6.62
N VAL A 59 -17.37 -3.03 -6.30
CA VAL A 59 -16.65 -3.89 -7.24
C VAL A 59 -17.63 -4.53 -8.24
N GLU A 60 -18.82 -4.95 -7.80
CA GLU A 60 -19.83 -5.60 -8.66
C GLU A 60 -20.44 -4.68 -9.75
N LYS A 61 -20.65 -3.39 -9.45
CA LYS A 61 -21.28 -2.43 -10.39
C LYS A 61 -20.37 -1.89 -11.49
N VAL A 62 -19.07 -2.18 -11.45
CA VAL A 62 -18.04 -1.54 -12.29
C VAL A 62 -17.47 -2.48 -13.38
N PHE A 63 -17.85 -3.75 -13.36
CA PHE A 63 -17.29 -4.82 -14.19
C PHE A 63 -17.46 -4.68 -15.72
N THR A 64 -18.14 -3.64 -16.22
CA THR A 64 -18.37 -3.49 -17.65
C THR A 64 -17.24 -2.76 -18.39
N HIS A 65 -16.38 -1.98 -17.71
CA HIS A 65 -15.33 -1.19 -18.39
C HIS A 65 -13.99 -1.19 -17.63
N PRO A 66 -12.90 -1.71 -18.24
CA PRO A 66 -11.60 -1.85 -17.56
C PRO A 66 -10.98 -0.53 -17.09
N TRP A 67 -11.17 0.57 -17.83
CA TRP A 67 -10.65 1.89 -17.45
C TRP A 67 -11.37 2.50 -16.24
N VAL A 68 -12.69 2.30 -16.12
CA VAL A 68 -13.46 2.76 -14.96
C VAL A 68 -13.04 1.96 -13.72
N PHE A 69 -12.85 0.65 -13.89
CA PHE A 69 -12.34 -0.24 -12.86
C PHE A 69 -10.94 0.17 -12.36
N GLY A 70 -9.99 0.38 -13.27
CA GLY A 70 -8.66 0.88 -12.92
C GLY A 70 -8.69 2.25 -12.24
N GLY A 71 -9.56 3.16 -12.71
CA GLY A 71 -9.78 4.44 -12.04
C GLY A 71 -10.25 4.29 -10.59
N ILE A 72 -11.14 3.34 -10.32
CA ILE A 72 -11.64 3.08 -8.96
C ILE A 72 -10.56 2.45 -8.08
N ILE A 73 -9.78 1.48 -8.58
CA ILE A 73 -8.62 0.92 -7.87
C ILE A 73 -7.66 2.05 -7.47
N PHE A 74 -7.29 2.89 -8.43
CA PHE A 74 -6.41 4.02 -8.18
C PHE A 74 -6.95 4.92 -7.05
N LEU A 75 -8.24 5.27 -7.11
CA LEU A 75 -8.88 6.10 -6.09
C LEU A 75 -8.88 5.42 -4.71
N VAL A 76 -9.20 4.13 -4.63
CA VAL A 76 -9.25 3.37 -3.37
C VAL A 76 -7.85 3.24 -2.75
N ASN A 77 -6.82 3.06 -3.57
CA ASN A 77 -5.45 2.97 -3.11
C ASN A 77 -4.89 4.32 -2.65
N VAL A 78 -5.17 5.40 -3.40
CA VAL A 78 -4.67 6.73 -3.06
C VAL A 78 -5.42 7.34 -1.88
N PHE A 79 -6.74 7.35 -1.90
CA PHE A 79 -7.53 8.11 -0.93
C PHE A 79 -7.76 7.32 0.37
N PRO A 80 -8.61 6.26 0.41
CA PRO A 80 -8.77 5.45 1.61
C PRO A 80 -7.46 4.93 2.19
N THR A 81 -6.55 4.42 1.35
CA THR A 81 -5.37 3.73 1.88
C THR A 81 -4.21 4.68 2.14
N ALA A 82 -3.60 5.26 1.10
CA ALA A 82 -2.38 6.05 1.28
C ALA A 82 -2.63 7.40 2.00
N LEU A 83 -3.76 8.05 1.73
CA LEU A 83 -4.07 9.34 2.34
C LEU A 83 -4.70 9.17 3.73
N LEU A 84 -5.86 8.50 3.84
CA LEU A 84 -6.63 8.44 5.09
C LEU A 84 -5.99 7.55 6.16
N LEU A 85 -5.35 6.44 5.78
CA LEU A 85 -4.79 5.49 6.76
C LEU A 85 -3.31 5.71 7.04
N ILE A 86 -2.53 6.22 6.08
CA ILE A 86 -1.08 6.43 6.27
C ILE A 86 -0.78 7.91 6.53
N THR A 87 -1.14 8.78 5.59
CA THR A 87 -0.66 10.16 5.58
C THR A 87 -1.33 10.99 6.67
N ILE A 88 -2.66 11.11 6.69
CA ILE A 88 -3.39 11.97 7.62
C ILE A 88 -3.08 11.63 9.09
N PRO A 89 -3.12 10.36 9.53
CA PRO A 89 -2.78 10.03 10.92
C PRO A 89 -1.35 10.46 11.26
N SER A 90 -0.41 10.30 10.32
CA SER A 90 1.01 10.68 10.51
C SER A 90 1.25 12.20 10.48
N LEU A 91 0.35 12.99 9.88
CA LEU A 91 0.38 14.46 9.96
C LEU A 91 0.05 14.95 11.37
N VAL A 92 -0.83 14.25 12.08
CA VAL A 92 -1.32 14.65 13.40
C VAL A 92 -0.50 14.02 14.52
N ILE A 93 -0.16 12.75 14.40
CA ILE A 93 0.58 11.98 15.40
C ILE A 93 1.77 11.31 14.71
N PRO A 94 3.03 11.60 15.10
CA PRO A 94 4.20 10.96 14.53
C PRO A 94 4.06 9.44 14.47
N PHE A 95 4.30 8.87 13.29
CA PHE A 95 4.26 7.43 13.01
C PHE A 95 2.89 6.73 13.13
N ALA A 96 1.79 7.43 13.45
CA ALA A 96 0.49 6.77 13.63
C ALA A 96 0.02 6.01 12.38
N GLY A 97 0.30 6.54 11.18
CA GLY A 97 -0.04 5.87 9.94
C GLY A 97 0.69 4.54 9.73
N LEU A 98 1.88 4.35 10.33
CA LEU A 98 2.59 3.08 10.25
C LEU A 98 1.84 2.00 11.03
N ALA A 99 1.35 2.32 12.22
CA ALA A 99 0.59 1.39 13.04
C ALA A 99 -0.77 1.06 12.41
N VAL A 100 -1.51 2.08 11.96
CA VAL A 100 -2.82 1.91 11.30
C VAL A 100 -2.69 1.06 10.04
N PHE A 101 -1.69 1.34 9.20
CA PHE A 101 -1.49 0.58 7.97
C PHE A 101 -0.97 -0.84 8.20
N ALA A 102 -0.25 -1.09 9.29
CA ALA A 102 0.17 -2.44 9.64
C ALA A 102 -1.03 -3.36 9.91
N VAL A 103 -2.04 -2.87 10.64
CA VAL A 103 -3.28 -3.62 10.87
C VAL A 103 -3.97 -3.93 9.55
N LYS A 104 -4.13 -2.93 8.67
CA LYS A 104 -4.72 -3.13 7.35
C LYS A 104 -3.92 -4.12 6.49
N THR A 105 -2.59 -4.01 6.50
CA THR A 105 -1.69 -4.88 5.73
C THR A 105 -1.79 -6.32 6.20
N PHE A 106 -1.88 -6.52 7.50
CA PHE A 106 -2.06 -7.84 8.10
C PHE A 106 -3.41 -8.44 7.71
N ASP A 107 -4.49 -7.68 7.82
CA ASP A 107 -5.83 -8.12 7.42
C ASP A 107 -5.92 -8.44 5.91
N LEU A 108 -5.24 -7.65 5.08
CA LEU A 108 -5.13 -7.92 3.64
C LEU A 108 -4.36 -9.22 3.37
N GLY A 109 -3.26 -9.46 4.09
CA GLY A 109 -2.52 -10.72 4.03
C GLY A 109 -3.38 -11.92 4.42
N LEU A 110 -4.17 -11.83 5.50
CA LEU A 110 -5.11 -12.88 5.89
C LEU A 110 -6.12 -13.18 4.77
N THR A 111 -6.65 -12.13 4.14
CA THR A 111 -7.67 -12.22 3.09
C THR A 111 -7.13 -12.79 1.79
N LEU A 112 -5.85 -12.54 1.47
CA LEU A 112 -5.20 -13.02 0.26
C LEU A 112 -4.55 -14.40 0.43
N ALA A 113 -4.69 -15.05 1.58
CA ALA A 113 -4.04 -16.33 1.84
C ALA A 113 -4.50 -17.41 0.83
N PRO A 114 -3.57 -18.17 0.21
CA PRO A 114 -3.91 -19.23 -0.74
C PRO A 114 -4.46 -20.46 -0.01
N VAL A 115 -5.72 -20.40 0.41
CA VAL A 115 -6.39 -21.50 1.13
C VAL A 115 -6.97 -22.56 0.18
N ASP A 116 -7.16 -22.22 -1.10
CA ASP A 116 -7.71 -23.09 -2.13
C ASP A 116 -7.04 -22.86 -3.48
N ARG A 117 -7.31 -23.76 -4.44
CA ARG A 117 -6.69 -23.74 -5.77
C ARG A 117 -7.02 -22.48 -6.57
N THR A 118 -8.24 -21.97 -6.46
CA THR A 118 -8.67 -20.77 -7.20
C THR A 118 -7.91 -19.56 -6.69
N THR A 119 -7.88 -19.36 -5.37
CA THR A 119 -7.14 -18.24 -4.77
C THR A 119 -5.65 -18.33 -5.06
N ALA A 120 -5.05 -19.53 -4.98
CA ALA A 120 -3.64 -19.74 -5.31
C ALA A 120 -3.32 -19.42 -6.78
N LEU A 121 -4.20 -19.78 -7.72
CA LEU A 121 -4.02 -19.50 -9.14
C LEU A 121 -4.19 -18.01 -9.47
N THR A 122 -5.19 -17.35 -8.87
CA THR A 122 -5.40 -15.90 -9.02
C THR A 122 -4.22 -15.09 -8.46
N LEU A 123 -3.59 -15.55 -7.38
CA LEU A 123 -2.42 -14.87 -6.81
C LEU A 123 -1.20 -14.84 -7.74
N ILE A 124 -1.10 -15.73 -8.74
CA ILE A 124 0.05 -15.75 -9.65
C ILE A 124 0.14 -14.42 -10.41
N PRO A 125 -0.85 -14.02 -11.23
CA PRO A 125 -0.82 -12.72 -11.88
C PRO A 125 -0.98 -11.57 -10.86
N HIS A 126 -1.75 -11.77 -9.79
CA HIS A 126 -1.98 -10.72 -8.79
C HIS A 126 -0.75 -10.36 -7.95
N SER A 127 0.21 -11.27 -7.81
CA SER A 127 1.45 -11.02 -7.06
C SER A 127 2.23 -9.83 -7.60
N LEU A 128 2.18 -9.56 -8.91
CA LEU A 128 2.82 -8.40 -9.51
C LEU A 128 2.06 -7.10 -9.18
N THR A 129 0.72 -7.13 -9.20
CA THR A 129 -0.12 -6.03 -8.71
C THR A 129 0.24 -5.70 -7.27
N LEU A 130 0.22 -6.70 -6.39
CA LEU A 130 0.57 -6.54 -4.97
C LEU A 130 1.97 -5.95 -4.82
N LEU A 131 2.97 -6.45 -5.56
CA LEU A 131 4.33 -5.92 -5.47
C LEU A 131 4.38 -4.42 -5.83
N ILE A 132 3.71 -4.00 -6.91
CA ILE A 132 3.71 -2.60 -7.36
C ILE A 132 3.00 -1.70 -6.35
N GLU A 133 1.82 -2.10 -5.88
CA GLU A 133 1.02 -1.32 -4.94
C GLU A 133 1.67 -1.22 -3.56
N PHE A 134 2.17 -2.33 -3.03
CA PHE A 134 2.88 -2.32 -1.76
C PHE A 134 4.17 -1.52 -1.83
N GLN A 135 4.84 -1.50 -2.98
CA GLN A 135 5.98 -0.60 -3.18
C GLN A 135 5.57 0.88 -3.15
N ALA A 136 4.37 1.23 -3.66
CA ALA A 136 3.82 2.57 -3.51
C ALA A 136 3.54 2.91 -2.04
N TYR A 137 2.92 1.98 -1.29
CA TYR A 137 2.68 2.16 0.15
C TYR A 137 3.96 2.29 0.96
N VAL A 138 5.00 1.51 0.64
CA VAL A 138 6.33 1.62 1.25
C VAL A 138 6.89 3.03 1.12
N LEU A 139 6.76 3.67 -0.06
CA LEU A 139 7.24 5.04 -0.27
C LEU A 139 6.47 6.06 0.59
N VAL A 140 5.15 5.91 0.69
CA VAL A 140 4.30 6.79 1.51
C VAL A 140 4.62 6.60 2.99
N MET A 141 4.76 5.35 3.46
CA MET A 141 5.13 5.04 4.84
C MET A 141 6.53 5.49 5.20
N PHE A 142 7.48 5.36 4.27
CA PHE A 142 8.81 5.87 4.44
C PHE A 142 8.80 7.39 4.58
N GLY A 143 8.00 8.10 3.76
CA GLY A 143 7.78 9.54 3.93
C GLY A 143 7.15 9.89 5.28
N ALA A 144 6.16 9.13 5.73
CA ALA A 144 5.52 9.32 7.03
C ALA A 144 6.49 9.09 8.20
N TYR A 145 7.37 8.10 8.08
CA TYR A 145 8.46 7.87 9.03
C TYR A 145 9.44 9.06 9.06
N LEU A 146 9.86 9.56 7.89
CA LEU A 146 10.76 10.71 7.81
C LEU A 146 10.12 11.97 8.42
N LEU A 147 8.82 12.20 8.17
CA LEU A 147 8.04 13.27 8.79
C LEU A 147 8.04 13.15 10.32
N GLY A 148 7.70 11.98 10.86
CA GLY A 148 7.69 11.77 12.31
C GLY A 148 9.08 11.97 12.93
N ARG A 149 10.13 11.48 12.27
CA ARG A 149 11.52 11.64 12.71
C ARG A 149 11.97 13.09 12.69
N SER A 150 11.73 13.83 11.62
CA SER A 150 12.16 15.22 11.49
C SER A 150 11.35 16.14 12.42
N TRP A 151 10.08 15.81 12.66
CA TRP A 151 9.26 16.51 13.64
C TRP A 151 9.78 16.30 15.06
N LEU A 152 10.02 15.06 15.51
CA LEU A 152 10.47 14.79 16.89
C LEU A 152 11.95 15.11 17.11
N ARG A 153 12.78 15.01 16.08
CA ARG A 153 14.23 15.25 16.14
C ARG A 153 14.67 16.20 15.02
N PRO A 154 14.46 17.51 15.18
CA PRO A 154 14.80 18.52 14.16
C PRO A 154 16.26 18.48 13.69
N ALA A 155 17.17 18.13 14.60
CA ALA A 155 18.60 17.95 14.28
C ALA A 155 18.87 16.89 13.19
N THR A 156 17.94 15.97 12.92
CA THR A 156 18.06 14.98 11.83
C THR A 156 17.96 15.59 10.44
N VAL A 157 17.49 16.84 10.34
CA VAL A 157 17.37 17.60 9.08
C VAL A 157 18.06 18.96 9.18
N ASP A 158 19.04 19.10 10.08
CA ASP A 158 19.86 20.30 10.29
C ASP A 158 19.05 21.57 10.60
N VAL A 159 17.95 21.43 11.33
CA VAL A 159 17.15 22.57 11.84
C VAL A 159 17.00 22.50 13.35
N THR A 160 16.73 23.64 13.97
CA THR A 160 16.73 23.78 15.43
C THR A 160 15.33 23.67 16.03
N THR A 161 14.28 23.99 15.26
CA THR A 161 12.91 24.01 15.78
C THR A 161 12.05 22.85 15.26
N HIS A 162 11.12 22.39 16.08
CA HIS A 162 10.14 21.35 15.70
C HIS A 162 9.26 21.76 14.52
N ARG A 163 8.94 23.06 14.39
CA ARG A 163 8.14 23.58 13.27
C ARG A 163 8.88 23.48 11.95
N GLU A 164 10.16 23.84 11.92
CA GLU A 164 11.01 23.68 10.74
C GLU A 164 11.24 22.21 10.42
N GLY A 165 11.42 21.38 11.44
CA GLY A 165 11.54 19.92 11.30
C GLY A 165 10.29 19.30 10.67
N TYR A 166 9.10 19.72 11.10
CA TYR A 166 7.83 19.31 10.52
C TYR A 166 7.70 19.79 9.06
N ALA A 167 7.97 21.06 8.77
CA ALA A 167 7.90 21.61 7.42
C ALA A 167 8.89 20.91 6.45
N CYS A 168 10.10 20.59 6.92
CA CYS A 168 11.06 19.80 6.16
C CYS A 168 10.55 18.37 5.92
N GLY A 169 9.99 17.73 6.96
CA GLY A 169 9.37 16.41 6.86
C GLY A 169 8.24 16.37 5.83
N LEU A 170 7.38 17.39 5.79
CA LEU A 170 6.31 17.51 4.79
C LEU A 170 6.87 17.59 3.36
N ARG A 171 7.97 18.31 3.15
CA ARG A 171 8.62 18.38 1.84
C ARG A 171 9.17 17.02 1.42
N LEU A 172 9.79 16.27 2.34
CA LEU A 172 10.29 14.92 2.06
C LEU A 172 9.14 13.96 1.73
N LEU A 173 8.07 13.98 2.53
CA LEU A 173 6.85 13.21 2.29
C LEU A 173 6.26 13.53 0.92
N GLY A 174 6.08 14.81 0.58
CA GLY A 174 5.59 15.24 -0.73
C GLY A 174 6.51 14.80 -1.89
N CYS A 175 7.83 14.79 -1.68
CA CYS A 175 8.77 14.30 -2.69
C CYS A 175 8.61 12.81 -2.97
N LEU A 176 8.33 12.00 -1.94
CA LEU A 176 8.12 10.54 -2.02
C LEU A 176 6.71 10.18 -2.52
N TRP A 177 5.72 11.05 -2.32
CA TRP A 177 4.40 10.89 -2.90
C TRP A 177 4.41 10.89 -4.44
N ARG A 178 5.34 11.61 -5.09
CA ARG A 178 5.45 11.64 -6.56
C ARG A 178 5.71 10.26 -7.18
N PRO A 179 6.78 9.52 -6.81
CA PRO A 179 6.97 8.16 -7.31
C PRO A 179 5.91 7.19 -6.79
N ALA A 180 5.33 7.40 -5.60
CA ALA A 180 4.22 6.58 -5.12
C ALA A 180 2.98 6.70 -6.01
N LEU A 181 2.60 7.92 -6.42
CA LEU A 181 1.50 8.15 -7.37
C LEU A 181 1.76 7.49 -8.71
N ALA A 182 2.99 7.57 -9.22
CA ALA A 182 3.35 6.87 -10.45
C ALA A 182 3.16 5.35 -10.31
N LEU A 183 3.57 4.76 -9.19
CA LEU A 183 3.34 3.34 -8.92
C LEU A 183 1.85 3.01 -8.74
N PHE A 184 1.05 3.86 -8.11
CA PHE A 184 -0.40 3.64 -8.01
C PHE A 184 -1.08 3.65 -9.39
N VAL A 185 -0.66 4.53 -10.30
CA VAL A 185 -1.19 4.53 -11.68
C VAL A 185 -0.78 3.26 -12.42
N VAL A 186 0.49 2.86 -12.32
CA VAL A 186 0.99 1.63 -12.94
C VAL A 186 0.28 0.40 -12.38
N GLY A 187 0.14 0.31 -11.06
CA GLY A 187 -0.54 -0.78 -10.35
C GLY A 187 -2.00 -0.88 -10.78
N ALA A 188 -2.75 0.22 -10.75
CA ALA A 188 -4.15 0.23 -11.15
C ALA A 188 -4.37 -0.13 -12.62
N THR A 189 -3.47 0.30 -13.51
CA THR A 189 -3.51 -0.07 -14.93
C THR A 189 -3.23 -1.55 -15.11
N TYR A 190 -2.22 -2.07 -14.40
CA TYR A 190 -1.85 -3.47 -14.46
C TYR A 190 -2.94 -4.36 -13.87
N GLU A 191 -3.52 -4.02 -12.72
CA GLU A 191 -4.60 -4.79 -12.09
C GLU A 191 -5.85 -4.85 -12.95
N ALA A 192 -6.23 -3.72 -13.58
CA ALA A 192 -7.32 -3.72 -14.55
C ALA A 192 -7.04 -4.65 -15.73
N PHE A 193 -5.80 -4.67 -16.25
CA PHE A 193 -5.41 -5.62 -17.28
C PHE A 193 -5.40 -7.07 -16.76
N GLU A 194 -4.91 -7.28 -15.55
CA GLU A 194 -4.79 -8.57 -14.88
C GLU A 194 -6.16 -9.25 -14.74
N ILE A 195 -7.13 -8.55 -14.16
CA ILE A 195 -8.46 -9.09 -13.87
C ILE A 195 -9.25 -9.38 -15.15
N TYR A 196 -9.12 -8.55 -16.18
CA TYR A 196 -9.86 -8.75 -17.43
C TYR A 196 -9.18 -9.77 -18.35
N PHE A 197 -7.85 -9.86 -18.37
CA PHE A 197 -7.13 -10.67 -19.35
C PHE A 197 -6.35 -11.84 -18.76
N LEU A 198 -5.70 -11.70 -17.61
CA LEU A 198 -4.84 -12.76 -17.06
C LEU A 198 -5.62 -13.74 -16.19
N VAL A 199 -6.43 -13.25 -15.25
CA VAL A 199 -7.19 -14.10 -14.32
C VAL A 199 -8.09 -15.11 -15.05
N PRO A 200 -8.91 -14.75 -16.06
CA PRO A 200 -9.73 -15.71 -16.77
C PRO A 200 -8.91 -16.78 -17.49
N ARG A 201 -7.76 -16.42 -18.05
CA ARG A 201 -6.85 -17.36 -18.74
C ARG A 201 -6.23 -18.37 -17.78
N VAL A 202 -5.81 -17.91 -16.59
CA VAL A 202 -5.21 -18.79 -15.58
C VAL A 202 -6.27 -19.70 -14.94
N LEU A 203 -7.50 -19.23 -14.79
CA LEU A 203 -8.62 -20.02 -14.26
C LEU A 203 -9.28 -20.92 -15.32
N GLY A 204 -8.91 -20.81 -16.59
CA GLY A 204 -9.48 -21.60 -17.68
C GLY A 204 -10.91 -21.18 -18.08
N VAL A 205 -11.34 -19.97 -17.73
CA VAL A 205 -12.65 -19.42 -18.08
C VAL A 205 -12.48 -18.66 -19.40
N ALA A 206 -12.98 -19.22 -20.51
CA ALA A 206 -12.95 -18.58 -21.81
C ALA A 206 -13.91 -17.38 -21.85
N HIS A 207 -13.43 -16.22 -22.34
CA HIS A 207 -14.30 -15.12 -22.74
C HIS A 207 -15.17 -15.60 -23.92
N GLY A 208 -16.45 -15.85 -23.66
CA GLY A 208 -17.47 -16.03 -24.69
C GLY A 208 -17.93 -14.68 -25.23
#